data_AF-A0A8J3MS74-F1
#
_entry.id   AF-A0A8J3MS74-F1
#
_cell.length_a   1.000
_cell.length_b   1.000
_cell.length_c   1.000
_cell.angle_alpha   90.00
_cell.angle_beta   90.00
_cell.angle_gamma   90.00
#
_symmetry.space_group_name_H-M   'P 1'
#
loop_
_entity.id
_entity.type
_entity.pdbx_description
1 polymer ?
#
loop_
_entity_poly.entity_id
_entity_poly.type
_entity_poly.pdbx_seq_one_letter_code
_entity_poly.pdbx_strand_id
1 'polypeptide(L)'
;MGRALGVECVRGQVSFDDCRECAAQPLHPCPWPSDLVAMMRGEGFNEPDEQTFSPSRILGCSRQRVLMQQHGYYIIMKNQYPMVRGHMFHALMEGAPPVPGWLGAIREVRMSIPIKTRYGTMQFRAKSDCIQVIDTRPGDEVTELDIRVLDYKSTSKIEHSKLKADREHQMQVNMYGLVAAQCIPLYLLADPEDEKLDLVTRRSVKKIHKYLPELVGKSVIVNVVGLEVGYAAMEKARRFVSEGELSDKGKMTKRSRPQEWEDIVLDAITLLPLHTTYSYVQAKIEELIAAEENLPKPFEPDEDDYWRCERCPVYDACHKEG
;
A
#
# COMPACT_ATOMS: atom_id res chain seq x y z
N MET A 1 -7.09 11.12 7.03
CA MET A 1 -6.34 12.31 6.57
C MET A 1 -7.08 13.54 7.06
N GLY A 2 -6.43 14.68 7.30
CA GLY A 2 -7.15 15.89 7.72
C GLY A 2 -7.97 16.51 6.61
N ARG A 3 -8.63 17.61 6.96
CA ARG A 3 -9.54 18.34 6.06
C ARG A 3 -8.74 19.04 4.96
N ALA A 4 -8.82 18.53 3.74
CA ALA A 4 -8.33 19.27 2.58
C ALA A 4 -9.13 20.57 2.42
N LEU A 5 -8.45 21.71 2.28
CA LEU A 5 -9.06 23.04 2.12
C LEU A 5 -9.40 23.34 0.66
N GLY A 6 -8.72 22.67 -0.27
CA GLY A 6 -8.86 22.88 -1.70
C GLY A 6 -7.70 22.24 -2.45
N VAL A 7 -7.35 22.82 -3.61
CA VAL A 7 -6.26 22.33 -4.46
C VAL A 7 -5.22 23.42 -4.69
N GLU A 8 -3.96 23.01 -4.82
CA GLU A 8 -2.89 23.84 -5.36
C GLU A 8 -2.72 23.49 -6.85
N CYS A 9 -2.89 24.50 -7.71
CA CYS A 9 -2.80 24.36 -9.16
C CYS A 9 -2.12 25.59 -9.79
N VAL A 10 -2.18 25.70 -11.13
CA VAL A 10 -1.57 26.83 -11.88
C VAL A 10 -2.16 28.21 -11.52
N ARG A 11 -3.31 28.25 -10.82
CA ARG A 11 -3.95 29.46 -10.31
C ARG A 11 -3.59 29.75 -8.84
N GLY A 12 -2.69 28.99 -8.24
CA GLY A 12 -2.37 29.03 -6.81
C GLY A 12 -3.26 28.09 -5.98
N GLN A 13 -3.49 28.46 -4.72
CA GLN A 13 -4.35 27.74 -3.79
C GLN A 13 -5.81 28.19 -3.99
N VAL A 14 -6.69 27.26 -4.41
CA VAL A 14 -8.10 27.55 -4.69
C VAL A 14 -9.01 26.56 -3.97
N SER A 15 -10.23 26.97 -3.63
CA SER A 15 -11.20 26.09 -3.00
C SER A 15 -11.65 24.95 -3.93
N PHE A 16 -12.28 23.91 -3.38
CA PHE A 16 -12.83 22.83 -4.22
C PHE A 16 -13.94 23.29 -5.15
N ASP A 17 -14.76 24.25 -4.72
CA ASP A 17 -15.84 24.82 -5.52
C ASP A 17 -15.27 25.63 -6.69
N ASP A 18 -14.30 26.52 -6.43
CA ASP A 18 -13.61 27.29 -7.48
C ASP A 18 -12.91 26.36 -8.48
N CYS A 19 -12.29 25.28 -7.98
CA CYS A 19 -11.68 24.26 -8.83
C CYS A 19 -12.72 23.55 -9.71
N ARG A 20 -13.90 23.23 -9.17
CA ARG A 20 -14.99 22.57 -9.91
C ARG A 20 -15.53 23.49 -11.00
N GLU A 21 -15.81 24.73 -10.67
CA GLU A 21 -16.29 25.74 -11.61
C GLU A 21 -15.27 25.98 -12.72
N CYS A 22 -14.00 26.12 -12.36
CA CYS A 22 -12.91 26.24 -13.33
C CYS A 22 -12.85 25.03 -14.27
N ALA A 23 -12.95 23.81 -13.75
CA ALA A 23 -12.87 22.59 -14.55
C ALA A 23 -14.06 22.40 -15.52
N ALA A 24 -15.18 23.08 -15.30
CA ALA A 24 -16.33 23.06 -16.20
C ALA A 24 -16.21 24.05 -17.37
N GLN A 25 -15.23 24.96 -17.33
CA GLN A 25 -15.04 25.95 -18.40
C GLN A 25 -14.39 25.29 -19.64
N PRO A 26 -14.87 25.58 -20.87
CA PRO A 26 -14.29 25.01 -22.10
C PRO A 26 -12.81 25.33 -22.32
N LEU A 27 -12.32 26.46 -21.77
CA LEU A 27 -10.94 26.94 -21.90
C LEU A 27 -10.25 27.03 -20.53
N HIS A 28 -10.44 26.02 -19.69
CA HIS A 28 -9.80 26.00 -18.38
C HIS A 28 -8.26 25.88 -18.51
N PRO A 29 -7.46 26.59 -17.67
CA PRO A 29 -6.00 26.55 -17.74
C PRO A 29 -5.40 25.24 -17.18
N CYS A 30 -6.24 24.34 -16.65
CA CYS A 30 -5.82 23.06 -16.10
C CYS A 30 -5.31 22.13 -17.20
N PRO A 31 -4.13 21.49 -17.04
CA PRO A 31 -3.62 20.53 -18.03
C PRO A 31 -4.33 19.17 -17.97
N TRP A 32 -5.20 18.95 -16.98
CA TRP A 32 -5.91 17.69 -16.76
C TRP A 32 -7.39 17.82 -17.14
N PRO A 33 -7.98 16.80 -17.79
CA PRO A 33 -9.42 16.75 -18.05
C PRO A 33 -10.25 16.81 -16.76
N SER A 34 -11.47 17.36 -16.84
CA SER A 34 -12.40 17.51 -15.71
C SER A 34 -12.66 16.21 -14.95
N ASP A 35 -12.84 15.09 -15.65
CA ASP A 35 -13.07 13.77 -15.06
C ASP A 35 -11.86 13.31 -14.23
N LEU A 36 -10.65 13.55 -14.73
CA LEU A 36 -9.42 13.23 -14.02
C LEU A 36 -9.22 14.12 -12.81
N VAL A 37 -9.57 15.42 -12.90
CA VAL A 37 -9.60 16.34 -11.75
C VAL A 37 -10.59 15.86 -10.71
N ALA A 38 -11.77 15.38 -11.10
CA ALA A 38 -12.73 14.77 -10.17
C ALA A 38 -12.15 13.56 -9.45
N MET A 39 -11.47 12.66 -10.16
CA MET A 39 -10.79 11.50 -9.55
C MET A 39 -9.65 11.91 -8.62
N MET A 40 -8.84 12.91 -8.98
CA MET A 40 -7.71 13.41 -8.18
C MET A 40 -8.15 14.11 -6.89
N ARG A 41 -9.36 14.68 -6.87
CA ARG A 41 -9.97 15.20 -5.65
C ARG A 41 -10.44 14.08 -4.73
N GLY A 42 -10.89 12.95 -5.28
CA GLY A 42 -11.30 11.76 -4.55
C GLY A 42 -12.47 11.97 -3.58
N GLU A 43 -13.26 10.92 -3.37
CA GLU A 43 -14.28 10.88 -2.29
C GLU A 43 -13.67 10.40 -0.95
N GLY A 44 -12.34 10.26 -0.90
CA GLY A 44 -11.63 9.43 0.09
C GLY A 44 -10.92 10.17 1.23
N PHE A 45 -11.09 11.49 1.36
CA PHE A 45 -10.64 12.22 2.56
C PHE A 45 -11.63 12.05 3.71
N ASN A 46 -12.07 10.81 3.94
CA ASN A 46 -12.81 10.50 5.14
C ASN A 46 -11.89 10.71 6.34
N GLU A 47 -12.47 11.24 7.42
CA GLU A 47 -11.81 11.28 8.71
C GLU A 47 -11.33 9.86 9.03
N PRO A 48 -10.04 9.69 9.33
CA PRO A 48 -9.52 8.39 9.65
C PRO A 48 -10.21 7.92 10.93
N ASP A 49 -10.74 6.70 10.92
CA ASP A 49 -11.07 6.00 12.16
C ASP A 49 -9.79 5.95 13.02
N GLU A 50 -9.81 6.60 14.17
CA GLU A 50 -8.67 6.77 15.07
C GLU A 50 -8.03 5.42 15.43
N GLN A 51 -8.82 4.34 15.46
CA GLN A 51 -8.38 3.01 15.86
C GLN A 51 -7.95 2.10 14.70
N THR A 52 -8.04 2.57 13.44
CA THR A 52 -7.70 1.79 12.25
C THR A 52 -6.38 2.25 11.63
N PHE A 53 -5.39 1.37 11.62
CA PHE A 53 -4.08 1.55 11.00
C PHE A 53 -3.96 0.70 9.73
N SER A 54 -3.05 1.07 8.83
CA SER A 54 -2.75 0.34 7.60
C SER A 54 -1.27 0.47 7.24
N PRO A 55 -0.71 -0.39 6.36
CA PRO A 55 0.67 -0.25 5.91
C PRO A 55 0.98 1.15 5.34
N SER A 56 0.08 1.70 4.52
CA SER A 56 0.22 3.06 4.00
C SER A 56 -0.03 4.15 5.03
N ARG A 57 -0.67 3.86 6.19
CA ARG A 57 -0.72 4.75 7.37
C ARG A 57 0.58 4.69 8.20
N ILE A 58 1.16 3.50 8.19
CA ILE A 58 2.38 3.00 8.78
C ILE A 58 3.73 3.65 8.46
N LEU A 59 4.00 3.62 7.16
CA LEU A 59 5.35 3.61 6.60
C LEU A 59 5.89 4.98 6.22
N GLY A 60 5.11 6.04 6.44
CA GLY A 60 5.51 7.40 6.07
C GLY A 60 5.64 8.29 7.30
N CYS A 61 6.19 9.48 7.14
CA CYS A 61 6.48 10.39 8.24
C CYS A 61 5.29 10.64 9.16
N SER A 62 5.38 10.18 10.41
CA SER A 62 4.38 10.34 11.46
C SER A 62 4.03 11.83 11.67
N ARG A 63 5.04 12.71 11.71
CA ARG A 63 4.83 14.16 11.83
C ARG A 63 4.04 14.75 10.67
N GLN A 64 4.43 14.46 9.44
CA GLN A 64 3.73 14.97 8.26
C GLN A 64 2.25 14.56 8.29
N ARG A 65 1.98 13.31 8.64
CA ARG A 65 0.60 12.78 8.71
C ARG A 65 -0.24 13.54 9.73
N VAL A 66 0.27 13.70 10.96
CA VAL A 66 -0.47 14.39 12.01
C VAL A 66 -0.65 15.87 11.69
N LEU A 67 0.37 16.55 11.14
CA LEU A 67 0.22 17.94 10.71
C LEU A 67 -0.84 18.06 9.60
N MET A 68 -0.85 17.16 8.62
CA MET A 68 -1.90 17.09 7.61
C MET A 68 -3.27 16.71 8.17
N GLN A 69 -3.34 16.14 9.38
CA GLN A 69 -4.58 15.80 10.08
C GLN A 69 -5.13 16.98 10.88
N GLN A 70 -4.26 17.62 11.66
CA GLN A 70 -4.59 18.73 12.55
C GLN A 70 -4.75 20.06 11.81
N HIS A 71 -4.03 20.23 10.71
CA HIS A 71 -4.06 21.44 9.90
C HIS A 71 -4.68 21.13 8.54
N GLY A 72 -5.52 22.05 8.08
CA GLY A 72 -6.02 21.98 6.72
C GLY A 72 -4.86 22.11 5.73
N TYR A 73 -4.92 21.37 4.63
CA TYR A 73 -3.90 21.39 3.58
C TYR A 73 -4.52 21.53 2.20
N TYR A 74 -3.70 21.96 1.23
CA TYR A 74 -4.10 22.00 -0.17
C TYR A 74 -3.56 20.78 -0.90
N ILE A 75 -4.40 20.18 -1.73
CA ILE A 75 -4.02 19.03 -2.54
C ILE A 75 -3.20 19.52 -3.74
N ILE A 76 -1.95 19.10 -3.81
CA ILE A 76 -1.09 19.38 -4.96
C ILE A 76 -1.49 18.45 -6.10
N MET A 77 -2.20 18.96 -7.11
CA MET A 77 -2.77 18.16 -8.20
C MET A 77 -1.73 17.33 -8.96
N LYS A 78 -0.53 17.91 -9.16
CA LYS A 78 0.60 17.22 -9.80
C LYS A 78 1.01 15.95 -9.05
N ASN A 79 0.87 15.94 -7.72
CA ASN A 79 1.23 14.81 -6.88
C ASN A 79 0.08 13.77 -6.78
N GLN A 80 -1.16 14.16 -7.08
CA GLN A 80 -2.31 13.24 -7.07
C GLN A 80 -2.42 12.40 -8.33
N TYR A 81 -2.01 12.94 -9.48
CA TYR A 81 -2.12 12.20 -10.74
C TYR A 81 -1.46 10.82 -10.70
N PRO A 82 -0.21 10.64 -10.20
CA PRO A 82 0.39 9.33 -10.04
C PRO A 82 -0.44 8.37 -9.18
N MET A 83 -1.10 8.86 -8.12
CA MET A 83 -1.95 8.05 -7.26
C MET A 83 -3.21 7.56 -7.99
N VAL A 84 -3.89 8.46 -8.70
CA VAL A 84 -5.08 8.10 -9.51
C VAL A 84 -4.71 7.09 -10.58
N ARG A 85 -3.59 7.31 -11.29
CA ARG A 85 -3.08 6.36 -12.28
C ARG A 85 -2.79 4.99 -11.65
N GLY A 86 -2.22 4.97 -10.45
CA GLY A 86 -2.00 3.74 -9.68
C GLY A 86 -3.30 3.01 -9.36
N HIS A 87 -4.33 3.72 -8.89
CA HIS A 87 -5.64 3.12 -8.63
C HIS A 87 -6.29 2.55 -9.90
N MET A 88 -6.19 3.26 -11.03
CA MET A 88 -6.68 2.75 -12.32
C MET A 88 -5.95 1.46 -12.72
N PHE A 89 -4.63 1.42 -12.54
CA PHE A 89 -3.82 0.23 -12.80
C PHE A 89 -4.26 -0.94 -11.92
N HIS A 90 -4.45 -0.72 -10.61
CA HIS A 90 -4.92 -1.75 -9.69
C HIS A 90 -6.32 -2.25 -10.04
N ALA A 91 -7.25 -1.37 -10.41
CA ALA A 91 -8.59 -1.76 -10.83
C ALA A 91 -8.57 -2.67 -12.08
N LEU A 92 -7.66 -2.40 -13.03
CA LEU A 92 -7.46 -3.27 -14.20
C LEU A 92 -6.91 -4.64 -13.79
N MET A 93 -5.95 -4.67 -12.86
CA MET A 93 -5.36 -5.92 -12.36
C MET A 93 -6.34 -6.74 -11.51
N GLU A 94 -7.23 -6.11 -10.75
CA GLU A 94 -8.29 -6.80 -9.99
C GLU A 94 -9.15 -7.66 -10.92
N GLY A 95 -9.55 -7.10 -12.08
CA GLY A 95 -10.42 -7.74 -13.06
C GLY A 95 -9.73 -8.69 -14.05
N ALA A 96 -8.40 -8.75 -14.08
CA ALA A 96 -7.67 -9.64 -14.99
C ALA A 96 -8.01 -11.12 -14.72
N PRO A 97 -7.86 -12.05 -15.68
CA PRO A 97 -7.89 -13.48 -15.35
C PRO A 97 -6.71 -13.86 -14.43
N PRO A 98 -6.79 -14.97 -13.68
CA PRO A 98 -5.61 -15.57 -13.05
C PRO A 98 -4.53 -15.87 -14.08
N VAL A 99 -3.26 -15.73 -13.70
CA VAL A 99 -2.15 -16.08 -14.58
C VAL A 99 -2.15 -17.61 -14.78
N PRO A 100 -2.00 -18.13 -16.00
CA PRO A 100 -1.92 -19.57 -16.23
C PRO A 100 -0.88 -20.24 -15.34
N GLY A 101 -1.25 -21.36 -14.73
CA GLY A 101 -0.39 -22.13 -13.82
C GLY A 101 -0.48 -21.73 -12.34
N TRP A 102 -1.22 -20.68 -11.99
CA TRP A 102 -1.53 -20.39 -10.59
C TRP A 102 -2.64 -21.32 -10.09
N LEU A 103 -2.49 -21.87 -8.88
CA LEU A 103 -3.53 -22.69 -8.25
C LEU A 103 -4.74 -21.84 -7.83
N GLY A 104 -4.49 -20.59 -7.42
CA GLY A 104 -5.51 -19.65 -6.99
C GLY A 104 -4.93 -18.25 -6.81
N ALA A 105 -5.80 -17.23 -6.79
CA ALA A 105 -5.42 -15.84 -6.58
C ALA A 105 -6.49 -15.11 -5.78
N ILE A 106 -6.16 -14.63 -4.58
CA ILE A 106 -7.00 -13.73 -3.80
C ILE A 106 -6.60 -12.30 -4.15
N ARG A 107 -7.54 -11.47 -4.61
CA ARG A 107 -7.23 -10.10 -5.05
C ARG A 107 -8.06 -9.06 -4.32
N GLU A 108 -7.38 -7.96 -3.95
CA GLU A 108 -8.02 -6.76 -3.43
C GLU A 108 -8.99 -7.05 -2.27
N VAL A 109 -8.61 -8.01 -1.41
CA VAL A 109 -9.36 -8.38 -0.21
C VAL A 109 -8.82 -7.59 0.97
N ARG A 110 -9.72 -6.89 1.66
CA ARG A 110 -9.37 -6.13 2.87
C ARG A 110 -9.43 -7.06 4.08
N MET A 111 -8.36 -7.12 4.83
CA MET A 111 -8.21 -7.99 6.00
C MET A 111 -7.81 -7.15 7.20
N SER A 112 -8.20 -7.56 8.41
CA SER A 112 -7.96 -6.82 9.65
C SER A 112 -7.48 -7.76 10.74
N ILE A 113 -6.38 -7.40 11.41
CA ILE A 113 -5.91 -8.10 12.60
C ILE A 113 -5.85 -7.15 13.80
N PRO A 114 -6.10 -7.65 15.02
CA PRO A 114 -5.85 -6.89 16.23
C PRO A 114 -4.35 -6.83 16.54
N ILE A 115 -3.83 -5.63 16.77
CA ILE A 115 -2.47 -5.40 17.26
C ILE A 115 -2.54 -4.92 18.70
N LYS A 116 -1.91 -5.65 19.62
CA LYS A 116 -1.80 -5.24 21.01
C LYS A 116 -0.69 -4.19 21.11
N THR A 117 -1.02 -3.02 21.64
CA THR A 117 -0.08 -1.92 21.86
C THR A 117 -0.12 -1.49 23.33
N ARG A 118 0.81 -0.64 23.75
CA ARG A 118 0.75 0.02 25.07
C ARG A 118 -0.47 0.93 25.25
N TYR A 119 -1.13 1.32 24.16
CA TYR A 119 -2.34 2.15 24.13
C TYR A 119 -3.64 1.34 24.04
N GLY A 120 -3.55 0.01 24.15
CA GLY A 120 -4.68 -0.90 23.96
C GLY A 120 -4.62 -1.68 22.65
N THR A 121 -5.72 -2.34 22.29
CA THR A 121 -5.80 -3.14 21.05
C THR A 121 -6.24 -2.25 19.90
N MET A 122 -5.39 -2.13 18.88
CA MET A 122 -5.64 -1.36 17.67
C MET A 122 -5.99 -2.29 16.51
N GLN A 123 -6.75 -1.81 15.52
CA GLN A 123 -7.04 -2.57 14.30
C GLN A 123 -6.02 -2.26 13.22
N PHE A 124 -5.35 -3.28 12.69
CA PHE A 124 -4.44 -3.14 11.56
C PHE A 124 -5.06 -3.76 10.31
N ARG A 125 -5.47 -2.89 9.39
CA ARG A 125 -6.13 -3.23 8.13
C ARG A 125 -5.18 -3.15 6.95
N ALA A 126 -5.11 -4.23 6.20
CA ALA A 126 -4.36 -4.29 4.96
C ALA A 126 -5.25 -4.72 3.79
N LYS A 127 -4.87 -4.31 2.58
CA LYS A 127 -5.45 -4.76 1.32
C LYS A 127 -4.28 -5.04 0.39
N SER A 128 -3.92 -6.31 0.27
CA SER A 128 -2.90 -6.74 -0.69
C SER A 128 -3.50 -6.70 -2.09
N ASP A 129 -2.70 -6.30 -3.08
CA ASP A 129 -3.15 -6.30 -4.48
C ASP A 129 -3.48 -7.73 -4.92
N CYS A 130 -2.56 -8.67 -4.64
CA CYS A 130 -2.77 -10.08 -4.93
C CYS A 130 -2.06 -11.01 -3.93
N ILE A 131 -2.69 -12.13 -3.59
CA ILE A 131 -2.11 -13.26 -2.87
C ILE A 131 -2.26 -14.48 -3.75
N GLN A 132 -1.14 -15.02 -4.22
CA GLN A 132 -1.08 -16.22 -5.04
C GLN A 132 -1.02 -17.45 -4.14
N VAL A 133 -1.85 -18.46 -4.42
CA VAL A 133 -1.72 -19.79 -3.83
C VAL A 133 -0.63 -20.55 -4.59
N ILE A 134 0.40 -20.96 -3.87
CA ILE A 134 1.56 -21.69 -4.40
C ILE A 134 1.32 -23.19 -4.28
N ASP A 135 0.92 -23.65 -3.10
CA ASP A 135 0.67 -25.06 -2.82
C ASP A 135 -0.39 -25.21 -1.73
N THR A 136 -1.09 -26.34 -1.77
CA THR A 136 -2.06 -26.74 -0.76
C THR A 136 -1.78 -28.19 -0.37
N ARG A 137 -1.30 -28.39 0.86
CA ARG A 137 -0.87 -29.69 1.37
C ARG A 137 -1.91 -30.20 2.38
N PRO A 138 -2.80 -31.12 1.98
CA PRO A 138 -3.81 -31.65 2.89
C PRO A 138 -3.16 -32.51 3.98
N GLY A 139 -3.45 -32.19 5.24
CA GLY A 139 -3.18 -33.06 6.39
C GLY A 139 -4.49 -33.61 6.98
N ASP A 140 -4.37 -34.58 7.88
CA ASP A 140 -5.53 -35.27 8.47
C ASP A 140 -6.45 -34.33 9.27
N GLU A 141 -5.88 -33.36 9.98
CA GLU A 141 -6.62 -32.38 10.80
C GLU A 141 -6.48 -30.94 10.30
N VAL A 142 -5.33 -30.62 9.69
CA VAL A 142 -4.97 -29.26 9.30
C VAL A 142 -4.42 -29.28 7.88
N THR A 143 -4.91 -28.38 7.03
CA THR A 143 -4.36 -28.16 5.69
C THR A 143 -3.32 -27.06 5.75
N GLU A 144 -2.13 -27.29 5.19
CA GLU A 144 -1.13 -26.23 5.00
C GLU A 144 -1.37 -25.53 3.66
N LEU A 145 -1.38 -24.20 3.67
CA LEU A 145 -1.58 -23.34 2.51
C LEU A 145 -0.36 -22.45 2.34
N ASP A 146 0.42 -22.71 1.29
CA ASP A 146 1.59 -21.91 0.97
C ASP A 146 1.19 -20.77 0.03
N ILE A 147 1.49 -19.54 0.44
CA ILE A 147 1.10 -18.34 -0.31
C ILE A 147 2.31 -17.47 -0.67
N ARG A 148 2.17 -16.76 -1.80
CA ARG A 148 3.02 -15.64 -2.17
C ARG A 148 2.20 -14.35 -2.15
N VAL A 149 2.75 -13.30 -1.55
CA VAL A 149 2.09 -12.00 -1.48
C VAL A 149 2.70 -11.04 -2.48
N LEU A 150 1.85 -10.41 -3.30
CA LEU A 150 2.26 -9.54 -4.39
C LEU A 150 1.67 -8.14 -4.19
N ASP A 151 2.50 -7.14 -4.43
CA ASP A 151 2.13 -5.73 -4.47
C ASP A 151 2.68 -5.08 -5.74
N TYR A 152 1.81 -4.41 -6.48
CA TYR A 152 2.13 -3.74 -7.73
C TYR A 152 2.30 -2.24 -7.51
N LYS A 153 3.40 -1.70 -8.02
CA LYS A 153 3.72 -0.28 -7.97
C LYS A 153 3.72 0.32 -9.36
N SER A 154 2.87 1.33 -9.59
CA SER A 154 2.94 2.13 -10.81
C SER A 154 3.94 3.28 -10.63
N THR A 155 4.92 3.40 -11.52
CA THR A 155 5.88 4.51 -11.54
C THR A 155 5.95 5.13 -12.94
N SER A 156 6.36 6.40 -13.01
CA SER A 156 6.60 7.06 -14.31
C SER A 156 7.79 6.44 -15.05
N LYS A 157 8.81 6.03 -14.30
CA LYS A 157 10.07 5.50 -14.81
C LYS A 157 10.64 4.51 -13.82
N ILE A 158 11.26 3.46 -14.33
CA ILE A 158 12.10 2.55 -13.55
C ILE A 158 13.54 2.80 -14.04
N GLU A 159 14.47 3.13 -13.15
CA GLU A 159 15.86 3.34 -13.57
C GLU A 159 16.56 2.01 -13.84
N HIS A 160 17.65 2.01 -14.61
CA HIS A 160 18.46 0.79 -14.79
C HIS A 160 19.17 0.41 -13.48
N SER A 161 19.61 1.43 -12.72
CA SER A 161 20.21 1.38 -11.39
C SER A 161 19.29 0.85 -10.29
N LYS A 162 17.99 0.64 -10.56
CA LYS A 162 17.07 0.07 -9.56
C LYS A 162 17.31 -1.43 -9.39
N LEU A 163 18.37 -1.78 -8.69
CA LEU A 163 18.77 -3.17 -8.42
C LEU A 163 18.03 -3.77 -7.22
N LYS A 164 17.34 -2.95 -6.43
CA LYS A 164 16.56 -3.37 -5.27
C LYS A 164 15.17 -2.72 -5.23
N ALA A 165 14.21 -3.41 -4.62
CA ALA A 165 12.94 -2.82 -4.25
C ALA A 165 13.13 -1.77 -3.15
N ASP A 166 12.30 -0.72 -3.15
CA ASP A 166 12.33 0.29 -2.10
C ASP A 166 12.00 -0.35 -0.74
N ARG A 167 12.72 0.06 0.31
CA ARG A 167 12.61 -0.53 1.64
C ARG A 167 11.18 -0.49 2.18
N GLU A 168 10.47 0.63 1.95
CA GLU A 168 9.06 0.79 2.32
C GLU A 168 8.17 -0.25 1.63
N HIS A 169 8.38 -0.48 0.33
CA HIS A 169 7.60 -1.46 -0.42
C HIS A 169 7.89 -2.90 0.04
N GLN A 170 9.15 -3.22 0.34
CA GLN A 170 9.51 -4.51 0.93
C GLN A 170 8.82 -4.72 2.30
N MET A 171 8.82 -3.68 3.14
CA MET A 171 8.14 -3.76 4.44
C MET A 171 6.62 -3.87 4.28
N GLN A 172 6.04 -3.17 3.30
CA GLN A 172 4.61 -3.24 2.99
C GLN A 172 4.16 -4.65 2.62
N VAL A 173 4.89 -5.37 1.75
CA VAL A 173 4.54 -6.76 1.40
C VAL A 173 4.72 -7.72 2.57
N ASN A 174 5.70 -7.48 3.45
CA ASN A 174 5.84 -8.23 4.70
C ASN A 174 4.61 -8.04 5.60
N MET A 175 4.13 -6.80 5.77
CA MET A 175 2.91 -6.51 6.52
C MET A 175 1.67 -7.19 5.92
N TYR A 176 1.57 -7.23 4.59
CA TYR A 176 0.50 -7.97 3.92
C TYR A 176 0.58 -9.47 4.19
N GLY A 177 1.79 -10.05 4.18
CA GLY A 177 2.03 -11.43 4.59
C GLY A 177 1.56 -11.73 6.00
N LEU A 178 1.89 -10.84 6.96
CA LEU A 178 1.42 -10.96 8.35
C LEU A 178 -0.11 -11.00 8.44
N VAL A 179 -0.79 -10.05 7.79
CA VAL A 179 -2.26 -9.98 7.83
C VAL A 179 -2.89 -11.19 7.14
N ALA A 180 -2.37 -11.60 5.98
CA ALA A 180 -2.87 -12.78 5.27
C ALA A 180 -2.75 -14.07 6.10
N ALA A 181 -1.58 -14.29 6.71
CA ALA A 181 -1.30 -15.48 7.51
C ALA A 181 -2.25 -15.62 8.72
N GLN A 182 -2.66 -14.51 9.32
CA GLN A 182 -3.55 -14.51 10.48
C GLN A 182 -5.04 -14.48 10.10
N CYS A 183 -5.42 -13.76 9.04
CA CYS A 183 -6.84 -13.58 8.69
C CYS A 183 -7.42 -14.73 7.86
N ILE A 184 -6.68 -15.27 6.88
CA ILE A 184 -7.23 -16.27 5.96
C ILE A 184 -7.78 -17.51 6.71
N PRO A 185 -7.07 -18.10 7.70
CA PRO A 185 -7.62 -19.21 8.48
C PRO A 185 -8.95 -18.88 9.15
N LEU A 186 -9.04 -17.70 9.76
CA LEU A 186 -10.25 -17.24 10.44
C LEU A 186 -11.41 -17.01 9.46
N TYR A 187 -11.11 -16.45 8.29
CA TYR A 187 -12.13 -16.16 7.28
C TYR A 187 -12.64 -17.44 6.61
N LEU A 188 -11.81 -18.47 6.45
CA LEU A 188 -12.24 -19.77 5.93
C LEU A 188 -13.19 -20.51 6.88
N LEU A 189 -13.08 -20.26 8.19
CA LEU A 189 -13.95 -20.81 9.23
C LEU A 189 -15.20 -19.94 9.52
N ALA A 190 -15.18 -18.67 9.14
CA ALA A 190 -16.26 -17.73 9.41
C ALA A 190 -17.48 -17.99 8.52
N ASP A 191 -18.68 -17.84 9.08
CA ASP A 191 -19.92 -17.81 8.33
C ASP A 191 -20.08 -16.41 7.67
N PRO A 192 -20.14 -16.32 6.33
CA PRO A 192 -20.34 -15.04 5.63
C PRO A 192 -21.71 -14.41 5.88
N GLU A 193 -22.65 -15.09 6.54
CA GLU A 193 -23.93 -14.52 6.95
C GLU A 193 -23.98 -14.15 8.44
N ASP A 194 -22.88 -14.28 9.19
CA ASP A 194 -22.83 -13.85 10.59
C ASP A 194 -23.08 -12.34 10.72
N GLU A 195 -24.15 -11.99 11.44
CA GLU A 195 -24.57 -10.62 11.69
C GLU A 195 -23.59 -9.83 12.54
N LYS A 196 -22.72 -10.51 13.30
CA LYS A 196 -21.68 -9.88 14.12
C LYS A 196 -20.50 -9.36 13.28
N LEU A 197 -20.34 -9.85 12.05
CA LEU A 197 -19.31 -9.35 11.14
C LEU A 197 -19.77 -8.03 10.54
N ASP A 198 -18.88 -7.02 10.60
CA ASP A 198 -19.11 -5.78 9.87
C ASP A 198 -19.16 -6.02 8.35
N LEU A 199 -19.80 -5.10 7.63
CA LEU A 199 -20.04 -5.25 6.18
C LEU A 199 -18.74 -5.46 5.37
N VAL A 200 -17.63 -4.84 5.78
CA VAL A 200 -16.34 -4.96 5.07
C VAL A 200 -15.75 -6.35 5.30
N THR A 201 -15.76 -6.83 6.54
CA THR A 201 -15.32 -8.19 6.89
C THR A 201 -16.17 -9.23 6.18
N ARG A 202 -17.51 -9.08 6.20
CA ARG A 202 -18.44 -9.99 5.50
C ARG A 202 -18.14 -10.12 4.01
N ARG A 203 -17.94 -8.99 3.31
CA ARG A 203 -17.56 -8.97 1.89
C ARG A 203 -16.23 -9.68 1.65
N SER A 204 -15.30 -9.55 2.59
CA SER A 204 -13.97 -10.14 2.50
C SER A 204 -14.01 -11.65 2.71
N VAL A 205 -14.80 -12.15 3.67
CA VAL A 205 -15.09 -13.58 3.86
C VAL A 205 -15.69 -14.18 2.59
N LYS A 206 -16.74 -13.55 2.02
CA LYS A 206 -17.36 -14.00 0.76
C LYS A 206 -16.36 -14.06 -0.39
N LYS A 207 -15.46 -13.08 -0.51
CA LYS A 207 -14.39 -13.10 -1.52
C LYS A 207 -13.41 -14.25 -1.27
N ILE A 208 -12.95 -14.48 -0.05
CA ILE A 208 -12.05 -15.60 0.29
C ILE A 208 -12.70 -16.95 -0.03
N HIS A 209 -13.95 -17.16 0.37
CA HIS A 209 -14.70 -18.39 0.08
C HIS A 209 -14.86 -18.62 -1.43
N LYS A 210 -15.06 -17.56 -2.20
CA LYS A 210 -15.09 -17.63 -3.66
C LYS A 210 -13.73 -18.05 -4.26
N TYR A 211 -12.63 -17.58 -3.68
CA TYR A 211 -11.28 -17.86 -4.19
C TYR A 211 -10.73 -19.21 -3.73
N LEU A 212 -11.16 -19.72 -2.58
CA LEU A 212 -10.68 -20.97 -1.96
C LEU A 212 -11.86 -21.86 -1.50
N PRO A 213 -12.80 -22.21 -2.38
CA PRO A 213 -14.02 -22.93 -1.99
C PRO A 213 -13.75 -24.30 -1.35
N GLU A 214 -12.67 -24.97 -1.74
CA GLU A 214 -12.27 -26.29 -1.24
C GLU A 214 -11.69 -26.27 0.18
N LEU A 215 -11.37 -25.07 0.71
CA LEU A 215 -10.82 -24.87 2.05
C LEU A 215 -11.84 -24.32 3.06
N VAL A 216 -13.05 -23.98 2.62
CA VAL A 216 -14.10 -23.46 3.50
C VAL A 216 -14.47 -24.50 4.56
N GLY A 217 -14.52 -24.07 5.82
CA GLY A 217 -14.81 -24.92 6.98
C GLY A 217 -13.65 -25.81 7.43
N LYS A 218 -12.47 -25.73 6.80
CA LYS A 218 -11.27 -26.48 7.20
C LYS A 218 -10.36 -25.65 8.10
N SER A 219 -9.69 -26.31 9.02
CA SER A 219 -8.55 -25.73 9.75
C SER A 219 -7.36 -25.59 8.80
N VAL A 220 -6.88 -24.36 8.63
CA VAL A 220 -5.78 -24.04 7.71
C VAL A 220 -4.65 -23.34 8.44
N ILE A 221 -3.41 -23.75 8.17
CA ILE A 221 -2.20 -22.98 8.51
C ILE A 221 -1.72 -22.30 7.22
N VAL A 222 -1.51 -21.00 7.27
CA VAL A 222 -1.02 -20.24 6.12
C VAL A 222 0.47 -19.94 6.28
N ASN A 223 1.27 -20.44 5.34
CA ASN A 223 2.70 -20.18 5.27
C ASN A 223 2.97 -19.13 4.19
N VAL A 224 3.57 -18.01 4.57
CA VAL A 224 4.06 -17.03 3.59
C VAL A 224 5.41 -17.51 3.10
N VAL A 225 5.45 -18.16 1.94
CA VAL A 225 6.68 -18.72 1.37
C VAL A 225 7.41 -17.72 0.48
N GLY A 226 6.67 -16.77 -0.11
CA GLY A 226 7.23 -15.78 -1.01
C GLY A 226 6.63 -14.39 -0.89
N LEU A 227 7.41 -13.38 -1.25
CA LEU A 227 7.00 -12.00 -1.42
C LEU A 227 7.38 -11.51 -2.82
N GLU A 228 6.58 -10.61 -3.38
CA GLU A 228 6.85 -9.97 -4.66
C GLU A 228 6.45 -8.49 -4.66
N VAL A 229 7.35 -7.64 -5.19
CA VAL A 229 7.03 -6.26 -5.55
C VAL A 229 7.23 -6.10 -7.05
N GLY A 230 6.15 -5.83 -7.78
CA GLY A 230 6.15 -5.60 -9.21
C GLY A 230 6.07 -4.11 -9.54
N TYR A 231 7.13 -3.51 -10.06
CA TYR A 231 7.13 -2.15 -10.58
C TYR A 231 6.72 -2.17 -12.05
N ALA A 232 5.72 -1.34 -12.40
CA ALA A 232 5.28 -1.12 -13.76
C ALA A 232 5.47 0.35 -14.16
N ALA A 233 6.21 0.57 -15.25
CA ALA A 233 6.24 1.81 -16.01
C ALA A 233 5.79 1.54 -17.45
N MET A 234 5.44 2.59 -18.21
CA MET A 234 4.98 2.45 -19.59
C MET A 234 5.98 1.72 -20.50
N GLU A 235 7.28 1.93 -20.24
CA GLU A 235 8.37 1.42 -21.09
C GLU A 235 8.96 0.09 -20.60
N LYS A 236 8.79 -0.25 -19.32
CA LYS A 236 9.33 -1.48 -18.74
C LYS A 236 8.65 -1.87 -17.44
N ALA A 237 8.72 -3.15 -17.11
CA ALA A 237 8.38 -3.68 -15.80
C ALA A 237 9.65 -4.21 -15.12
N ARG A 238 9.65 -4.24 -13.78
CA ARG A 238 10.70 -4.88 -12.97
C ARG A 238 10.08 -5.56 -11.77
N ARG A 239 10.48 -6.81 -11.52
CA ARG A 239 9.94 -7.61 -10.42
C ARG A 239 11.06 -7.94 -9.46
N PHE A 240 10.79 -7.78 -8.17
CA PHE A 240 11.65 -8.23 -7.09
C PHE A 240 10.87 -9.30 -6.34
N VAL A 241 11.46 -10.47 -6.12
CA VAL A 241 10.86 -11.54 -5.32
C VAL A 241 11.80 -11.95 -4.20
N SER A 242 11.29 -12.67 -3.21
CA SER A 242 12.09 -13.20 -2.10
C SER A 242 12.83 -14.50 -2.41
N GLU A 243 12.52 -15.16 -3.52
CA GLU A 243 13.01 -16.49 -3.85
C GLU A 243 13.85 -16.49 -5.14
N GLY A 244 14.94 -17.27 -5.13
CA GLY A 244 15.76 -17.53 -6.31
C GLY A 244 16.71 -16.40 -6.70
N GLU A 245 17.58 -16.70 -7.68
CA GLU A 245 18.42 -15.69 -8.31
C GLU A 245 17.58 -14.87 -9.29
N LEU A 246 17.70 -13.54 -9.19
CA LEU A 246 16.92 -12.63 -10.01
C LEU A 246 17.84 -11.93 -11.00
N SER A 247 17.55 -12.13 -12.28
CA SER A 247 18.20 -11.42 -13.37
C SER A 247 17.17 -10.66 -14.20
N ASP A 248 17.59 -9.51 -14.71
CA ASP A 248 16.81 -8.66 -15.61
C ASP A 248 17.74 -8.02 -16.65
N LYS A 249 17.16 -7.42 -17.69
CA LYS A 249 17.90 -6.64 -18.67
C LYS A 249 18.16 -5.24 -18.12
N GLY A 250 19.41 -4.82 -18.09
CA GLY A 250 19.82 -3.48 -17.73
C GLY A 250 19.79 -2.53 -18.93
N LYS A 251 20.84 -1.72 -19.08
CA LYS A 251 21.08 -0.80 -20.20
C LYS A 251 21.43 -1.57 -21.49
N MET A 252 20.96 -1.04 -22.62
CA MET A 252 21.38 -1.51 -23.94
C MET A 252 22.84 -1.13 -24.19
N THR A 253 23.69 -2.13 -24.45
CA THR A 253 25.13 -1.95 -24.70
C THR A 253 25.44 -1.75 -26.18
N LYS A 254 24.66 -2.38 -27.08
CA LYS A 254 24.76 -2.18 -28.54
C LYS A 254 23.39 -1.94 -29.17
N ARG A 255 23.31 -0.88 -29.98
CA ARG A 255 22.10 -0.51 -30.76
C ARG A 255 21.98 -1.26 -32.10
N SER A 256 23.03 -1.96 -32.54
CA SER A 256 23.01 -2.80 -33.75
C SER A 256 22.08 -4.01 -33.57
N ARG A 257 21.69 -4.67 -34.67
CA ARG A 257 20.94 -5.93 -34.61
C ARG A 257 21.92 -7.12 -34.64
N PRO A 258 21.81 -8.12 -33.72
CA PRO A 258 20.89 -8.16 -32.59
C PRO A 258 21.25 -7.15 -31.49
N GLN A 259 20.23 -6.56 -30.85
CA GLN A 259 20.46 -5.65 -29.73
C GLN A 259 21.06 -6.42 -28.56
N GLU A 260 22.08 -5.85 -27.94
CA GLU A 260 22.71 -6.42 -26.74
C GLU A 260 22.35 -5.57 -25.52
N TRP A 261 22.16 -6.26 -24.40
CA TRP A 261 21.77 -5.68 -23.11
C TRP A 261 22.75 -6.17 -22.06
N GLU A 262 23.02 -5.36 -21.05
CA GLU A 262 23.69 -5.85 -19.84
C GLU A 262 22.73 -6.76 -19.07
N ASP A 263 23.26 -7.86 -18.53
CA ASP A 263 22.55 -8.67 -17.55
C ASP A 263 22.81 -8.06 -16.18
N ILE A 264 21.74 -7.74 -15.46
CA ILE A 264 21.83 -7.25 -14.08
C ILE A 264 21.27 -8.29 -13.13
N VAL A 265 21.90 -8.41 -11.96
CA VAL A 265 21.40 -9.18 -10.83
C VAL A 265 20.59 -8.24 -9.93
N LEU A 266 19.39 -8.67 -9.53
CA LEU A 266 18.51 -7.93 -8.65
C LEU A 266 18.60 -8.50 -7.22
N ASP A 267 18.54 -7.62 -6.23
CA ASP A 267 18.47 -7.99 -4.84
C ASP A 267 17.10 -8.63 -4.53
N ALA A 268 17.13 -9.77 -3.84
CA ALA A 268 15.93 -10.42 -3.35
C ALA A 268 15.24 -9.59 -2.26
N ILE A 269 13.91 -9.73 -2.17
CA ILE A 269 13.15 -9.18 -1.05
C ILE A 269 13.40 -10.02 0.19
N THR A 270 13.73 -9.39 1.31
CA THR A 270 13.82 -10.11 2.57
C THR A 270 12.43 -10.46 3.09
N LEU A 271 12.11 -11.76 3.15
CA LEU A 271 10.96 -12.28 3.88
C LEU A 271 11.29 -12.30 5.38
N LEU A 272 10.64 -11.42 6.13
CA LEU A 272 10.81 -11.30 7.57
C LEU A 272 9.94 -12.34 8.29
N PRO A 273 10.41 -12.89 9.43
CA PRO A 273 9.55 -13.70 10.29
C PRO A 273 8.31 -12.92 10.73
N LEU A 274 7.16 -13.61 10.81
CA LEU A 274 5.89 -12.97 11.16
C LEU A 274 5.93 -12.19 12.49
N HIS A 275 6.64 -12.72 13.49
CA HIS A 275 6.80 -12.05 14.79
C HIS A 275 7.60 -10.74 14.65
N THR A 276 8.65 -10.73 13.82
CA THR A 276 9.45 -9.52 13.55
C THR A 276 8.59 -8.46 12.86
N THR A 277 7.81 -8.85 11.85
CA THR A 277 6.88 -7.95 11.17
C THR A 277 5.80 -7.43 12.13
N TYR A 278 5.28 -8.27 13.03
CA TYR A 278 4.31 -7.86 14.05
C TYR A 278 4.91 -6.81 14.98
N SER A 279 6.11 -7.03 15.52
CA SER A 279 6.80 -6.07 16.38
C SER A 279 7.05 -4.74 15.66
N TYR A 280 7.41 -4.78 14.37
CA TYR A 280 7.56 -3.56 13.56
C TYR A 280 6.23 -2.80 13.43
N VAL A 281 5.14 -3.50 13.09
CA VAL A 281 3.79 -2.91 12.98
C VAL A 281 3.37 -2.28 14.31
N GLN A 282 3.53 -3.01 15.42
CA GLN A 282 3.22 -2.51 16.75
C GLN A 282 4.01 -1.23 17.07
N ALA A 283 5.33 -1.25 16.87
CA ALA A 283 6.19 -0.10 17.16
C ALA A 283 5.80 1.14 16.34
N LYS A 284 5.48 0.97 15.05
CA LYS A 284 5.06 2.10 14.20
C LYS A 284 3.66 2.62 14.53
N ILE A 285 2.74 1.77 14.97
CA ILE A 285 1.45 2.23 15.49
C ILE A 285 1.67 3.06 16.76
N GLU A 286 2.48 2.57 17.70
CA GLU A 286 2.79 3.29 18.94
C GLU A 286 3.53 4.62 18.69
N GLU A 287 4.44 4.65 17.71
CA GLU A 287 5.12 5.87 17.25
C GLU A 287 4.12 6.90 16.72
N LEU A 288 3.17 6.46 15.88
CA LEU A 288 2.17 7.35 15.29
C LEU A 288 1.21 7.91 16.33
N ILE A 289 0.72 7.09 17.27
CA ILE A 289 -0.12 7.54 18.39
C ILE A 289 0.66 8.53 19.27
N ALA A 290 1.90 8.20 19.62
CA ALA A 290 2.73 9.10 20.42
C ALA A 290 2.98 10.44 19.72
N ALA A 291 3.12 10.44 18.39
CA ALA A 291 3.21 11.66 17.60
C ALA A 291 1.90 12.46 17.67
N GLU A 292 0.74 11.82 17.49
CA GLU A 292 -0.59 12.45 17.61
C GLU A 292 -0.77 13.16 18.97
N GLU A 293 -0.28 12.56 20.06
CA GLU A 293 -0.36 13.11 21.43
C GLU A 293 0.67 14.20 21.74
N ASN A 294 1.91 14.08 21.21
CA ASN A 294 3.07 14.85 21.69
C ASN A 294 3.72 15.74 20.63
N LEU A 295 3.11 15.89 19.45
CA LEU A 295 3.68 16.76 18.42
C LEU A 295 3.74 18.21 18.91
N PRO A 296 4.92 18.86 18.85
CA PRO A 296 4.99 20.29 19.13
C PRO A 296 4.05 21.01 18.17
N LYS A 297 3.41 22.07 18.69
CA LYS A 297 2.56 22.96 17.89
C LYS A 297 3.24 23.30 16.56
N PRO A 298 2.48 23.49 15.48
CA PRO A 298 3.05 24.13 14.30
C PRO A 298 3.72 25.42 14.77
N PHE A 299 4.88 25.71 14.19
CA PHE A 299 5.53 27.01 14.35
C PHE A 299 4.54 28.12 13.95
N GLU A 300 4.70 29.35 14.43
CA GLU A 300 3.82 30.44 13.99
C GLU A 300 4.17 30.82 12.53
N PRO A 301 3.21 31.30 11.70
CA PRO A 301 3.44 31.59 10.28
C PRO A 301 4.54 32.63 9.98
N ASP A 302 4.90 33.42 10.98
CA ASP A 302 5.92 34.47 10.97
C ASP A 302 7.31 34.00 11.47
N GLU A 303 7.43 32.74 11.90
CA GLU A 303 8.73 32.16 12.23
C GLU A 303 9.42 31.65 10.95
N ASP A 304 10.65 32.13 10.67
CA ASP A 304 11.50 31.72 9.53
C ASP A 304 11.75 30.18 9.46
N ASP A 305 11.38 29.45 10.51
CA ASP A 305 11.60 28.03 10.71
C ASP A 305 10.32 27.18 10.56
N TYR A 306 9.21 27.77 10.06
CA TYR A 306 7.85 27.23 9.99
C TYR A 306 7.71 25.79 9.42
N TRP A 307 8.73 25.29 8.71
CA TRP A 307 8.72 23.97 8.05
C TRP A 307 9.98 23.10 8.21
N ARG A 308 10.97 23.45 9.04
CA ARG A 308 12.26 22.72 9.01
C ARG A 308 12.18 21.36 9.72
N CYS A 309 12.27 20.29 8.93
CA CYS A 309 12.32 18.90 9.39
C CYS A 309 13.43 18.68 10.43
N GLU A 310 14.57 19.36 10.29
CA GLU A 310 15.77 19.27 11.16
C GLU A 310 15.53 19.61 12.64
N ARG A 311 14.43 20.31 12.97
CA ARG A 311 14.06 20.64 14.35
C ARG A 311 12.93 19.77 14.90
N CYS A 312 12.53 18.73 14.16
CA CYS A 312 11.53 17.79 14.62
C CYS A 312 12.13 16.86 15.71
N PRO A 313 11.45 16.63 16.85
CA PRO A 313 11.91 15.70 17.88
C PRO A 313 12.13 14.25 17.40
N VAL A 314 11.53 13.87 16.27
CA VAL A 314 11.70 12.56 15.62
C VAL A 314 12.54 12.63 14.32
N TYR A 315 13.18 13.77 14.02
CA TYR A 315 14.00 13.96 12.83
C TYR A 315 15.06 12.86 12.67
N ASP A 316 15.81 12.59 13.74
CA ASP A 316 16.86 11.56 13.73
C ASP A 316 16.30 10.16 13.43
N ALA A 317 15.10 9.83 13.93
CA ALA A 317 14.44 8.56 13.61
C ALA A 317 14.00 8.52 12.13
N CYS A 318 13.45 9.62 11.61
CA CYS A 318 13.05 9.73 10.21
C CYS A 318 14.24 9.68 9.23
N HIS A 319 15.39 10.25 9.58
CA HIS A 319 16.58 10.27 8.71
C HIS A 319 17.50 9.05 8.86
N LYS A 320 17.49 8.35 9.99
CA LYS A 320 18.23 7.09 10.15
C LYS A 320 17.56 5.90 9.46
N GLU A 321 16.27 6.02 9.10
CA GLU A 321 15.50 4.93 8.48
C GLU A 321 15.34 5.03 6.94
N GLY A 322 15.61 6.19 6.34
CA GLY A 322 15.63 6.40 4.87
C GLY A 322 16.94 5.96 4.23
#